data_AF-A0A1F8PCG1-F1
#
_entry.id   AF-A0A1F8PCG1-F1
#
_cell.length_a   1.000
_cell.length_b   1.000
_cell.length_c   1.000
_cell.angle_alpha   90.00
_cell.angle_beta   90.00
_cell.angle_gamma   90.00
#
_symmetry.space_group_name_H-M   'P 1'
#
loop_
_entity.id
_entity.type
_entity.pdbx_description
1 polymer ?
#
loop_
_entity_poly.entity_id
_entity_poly.type
_entity_poly.pdbx_seq_one_letter_code
_entity_poly.pdbx_strand_id
1 'polypeptide(L)'
;MLREAKNRLKSATPGDPLVAKAEDLLSISDELIASLTDYETDPGAYADYRRQVALTLVEILKKAPVPTPTSTALPTPMATGTQTPVITPTVTPSLVTVTPFITPTSTPFFIDVPEHYWAYAYIKNLYDNGYVKGCSTEPLQYCPKDGMKRDEASVFVVRGVEGAEYIPPEPTEQVFADVYLGVWHTKWITKLEEGGYTDGCGVNDLGERNFCPYEKHTRAEATVFFLRMLYGPDYLPPLPNVDRAFTYDDVPVIGDLWYPKWVYAAYDAGFVEGCEDEANQGDNLFRPEEMITRAEAACMLARAVGLN
;
A
#
# COMPACT_ATOMS: atom_id res chain seq x y z
N MET A 1 24.17 -0.29 6.34
CA MET A 1 24.47 0.22 4.98
C MET A 1 25.88 0.79 4.85
N LEU A 2 26.24 1.95 5.44
CA LEU A 2 27.60 2.50 5.26
C LEU A 2 28.72 1.56 5.77
N ARG A 3 28.53 0.91 6.93
CA ARG A 3 29.44 -0.12 7.46
C ARG A 3 29.60 -1.31 6.51
N GLU A 4 28.53 -1.68 5.83
CA GLU A 4 28.48 -2.79 4.88
C GLU A 4 29.14 -2.42 3.55
N ALA A 5 28.91 -1.20 3.04
CA ALA A 5 29.62 -0.66 1.89
C ALA A 5 31.13 -0.62 2.13
N LYS A 6 31.57 -0.15 3.32
CA LYS A 6 32.97 -0.17 3.74
C LYS A 6 33.54 -1.59 3.83
N ASN A 7 32.74 -2.58 4.25
CA ASN A 7 33.17 -3.98 4.28
C ASN A 7 33.27 -4.60 2.88
N ARG A 8 32.36 -4.26 1.96
CA ARG A 8 32.40 -4.73 0.57
C ARG A 8 33.57 -4.14 -0.21
N LEU A 9 33.89 -2.86 0.03
CA LEU A 9 35.08 -2.21 -0.54
C LEU A 9 36.37 -2.93 -0.12
N LYS A 10 36.49 -3.37 1.14
CA LYS A 10 37.65 -4.14 1.62
C LYS A 10 37.83 -5.51 0.94
N SER A 11 36.76 -6.07 0.38
CA SER A 11 36.78 -7.36 -0.34
C SER A 11 36.87 -7.21 -1.87
N ALA A 12 36.85 -5.98 -2.40
CA ALA A 12 36.86 -5.73 -3.84
C ALA A 12 38.28 -5.82 -4.42
N THR A 13 38.39 -6.11 -5.71
CA THR A 13 39.68 -6.22 -6.40
C THR A 13 40.34 -4.84 -6.55
N PRO A 14 41.59 -4.65 -6.05
CA PRO A 14 42.30 -3.39 -6.20
C PRO A 14 42.54 -3.03 -7.68
N GLY A 15 42.37 -1.75 -8.03
CA GLY A 15 42.62 -1.23 -9.38
C GLY A 15 41.42 -1.21 -10.32
N ASP A 16 40.24 -1.64 -9.87
CA ASP A 16 39.00 -1.49 -10.65
C ASP A 16 38.52 -0.02 -10.65
N PRO A 17 38.19 0.57 -11.83
CA PRO A 17 37.71 1.96 -11.91
C PRO A 17 36.49 2.28 -11.05
N LEU A 18 35.61 1.29 -10.79
CA LEU A 18 34.45 1.44 -9.92
C LEU A 18 34.82 1.44 -8.44
N VAL A 19 35.87 0.71 -8.06
CA VAL A 19 36.44 0.73 -6.69
C VAL A 19 37.08 2.09 -6.41
N ALA A 20 37.86 2.63 -7.35
CA ALA A 20 38.44 3.97 -7.24
C ALA A 20 37.36 5.07 -7.13
N LYS A 21 36.30 4.97 -7.95
CA LYS A 21 35.15 5.90 -7.88
C LYS A 21 34.41 5.82 -6.54
N ALA A 22 34.34 4.65 -5.92
CA ALA A 22 33.73 4.48 -4.60
C ALA A 22 34.59 5.08 -3.48
N GLU A 23 35.92 5.04 -3.60
CA GLU A 23 36.86 5.68 -2.67
C GLU A 23 36.77 7.21 -2.73
N ASP A 24 36.72 7.79 -3.93
CA ASP A 24 36.55 9.24 -4.12
C ASP A 24 35.23 9.75 -3.52
N LEU A 25 34.12 9.02 -3.72
CA LEU A 25 32.82 9.38 -3.16
C LEU A 25 32.77 9.30 -1.63
N LEU A 26 33.50 8.36 -1.02
CA LEU A 26 33.65 8.30 0.43
C LEU A 26 34.41 9.51 0.96
N SER A 27 35.50 9.92 0.28
CA SER A 27 36.28 11.11 0.65
C SER A 27 35.45 12.39 0.58
N ILE A 28 34.71 12.59 -0.53
CA ILE A 28 33.82 13.75 -0.71
C ILE A 28 32.72 13.77 0.35
N SER A 29 32.19 12.59 0.72
CA SER A 29 31.17 12.50 1.76
C SER A 29 31.70 12.91 3.13
N ASP A 30 32.92 12.51 3.49
CA ASP A 30 33.53 12.86 4.77
C ASP A 30 33.87 14.36 4.84
N GLU A 31 34.31 14.97 3.73
CA GLU A 31 34.51 16.42 3.62
C GLU A 31 33.19 17.22 3.71
N LEU A 32 32.15 16.80 2.99
CA LEU A 32 30.86 17.49 3.04
C LEU A 32 30.24 17.40 4.44
N ILE A 33 30.33 16.23 5.08
CA ILE A 33 29.92 16.03 6.48
C ILE A 33 30.66 16.99 7.41
N ALA A 34 31.97 17.19 7.21
CA ALA A 34 32.75 18.13 8.01
C ALA A 34 32.40 19.61 7.76
N SER A 35 31.86 19.93 6.58
CA SER A 35 31.45 21.30 6.20
C SER A 35 30.04 21.70 6.64
N LEU A 36 29.20 20.74 7.03
CA LEU A 36 27.85 20.98 7.54
C LEU A 36 27.91 21.49 8.99
N THR A 37 28.11 22.80 9.14
CA THR A 37 28.05 23.52 10.43
C THR A 37 26.61 23.87 10.80
N ASP A 38 25.86 22.90 11.33
CA ASP A 38 25.07 22.99 12.57
C ASP A 38 24.18 21.75 12.70
N TYR A 39 24.45 20.94 13.71
CA TYR A 39 23.80 19.66 13.97
C TYR A 39 22.33 19.80 14.40
N GLU A 40 21.90 21.00 14.81
CA GLU A 40 20.64 21.21 15.53
C GLU A 40 19.43 21.52 14.63
N THR A 41 19.62 21.91 13.37
CA THR A 41 18.51 22.47 12.57
C THR A 41 17.79 21.48 11.65
N ASP A 42 18.40 20.36 11.26
CA ASP A 42 17.70 19.28 10.54
C ASP A 42 18.45 17.92 10.59
N PRO A 43 18.22 17.12 11.65
CA PRO A 43 18.78 15.76 11.76
C PRO A 43 18.30 14.80 10.65
N GLY A 44 17.14 15.07 10.03
CA GLY A 44 16.53 14.24 9.00
C GLY A 44 17.26 14.36 7.67
N ALA A 45 17.53 15.58 7.22
CA ALA A 45 18.26 15.83 5.98
C ALA A 45 19.67 15.22 5.98
N TYR A 46 20.37 15.23 7.13
CA TYR A 46 21.69 14.63 7.25
C TYR A 46 21.65 13.09 7.23
N ALA A 47 20.65 12.49 7.90
CA ALA A 47 20.42 11.05 7.86
C ALA A 47 20.11 10.59 6.42
N ASP A 48 19.30 11.35 5.69
CA ASP A 48 18.95 11.08 4.30
C ASP A 48 20.14 11.27 3.36
N TYR A 49 20.97 12.30 3.54
CA TYR A 49 22.20 12.47 2.74
C TYR A 49 23.17 11.30 2.94
N ARG A 50 23.42 10.89 4.19
CA ARG A 50 24.27 9.72 4.49
C ARG A 50 23.71 8.43 3.91
N ARG A 51 22.38 8.29 3.93
CA ARG A 51 21.69 7.15 3.33
C ARG A 51 21.88 7.15 1.80
N GLN A 52 21.75 8.30 1.15
CA GLN A 52 21.91 8.44 -0.29
C GLN A 52 23.34 8.14 -0.76
N VAL A 53 24.35 8.64 -0.05
CA VAL A 53 25.75 8.30 -0.31
C VAL A 53 25.99 6.80 -0.12
N ALA A 54 25.48 6.22 0.97
CA ALA A 54 25.64 4.79 1.24
C ALA A 54 24.98 3.90 0.17
N LEU A 55 23.80 4.28 -0.33
CA LEU A 55 23.11 3.57 -1.40
C LEU A 55 23.88 3.66 -2.72
N THR A 56 24.36 4.85 -3.07
CA THR A 56 25.17 5.06 -4.29
C THR A 56 26.44 4.22 -4.28
N LEU A 57 27.12 4.14 -3.14
CA LEU A 57 28.32 3.31 -2.96
C LEU A 57 28.01 1.80 -3.08
N VAL A 58 26.92 1.34 -2.47
CA VAL A 58 26.48 -0.06 -2.56
C VAL A 58 26.23 -0.47 -4.00
N GLU A 59 25.62 0.42 -4.81
CA GLU A 59 25.29 0.19 -6.21
C GLU A 59 26.53 0.17 -7.11
N ILE A 60 27.47 1.07 -6.88
CA ILE A 60 28.78 1.05 -7.58
C ILE A 60 29.52 -0.26 -7.26
N LEU A 61 29.54 -0.68 -6.00
CA LEU A 61 30.25 -1.90 -5.56
C LEU A 61 29.55 -3.20 -5.97
N LYS A 62 28.25 -3.19 -6.31
CA LYS A 62 27.54 -4.34 -6.92
C LYS A 62 27.99 -4.58 -8.37
N LYS A 63 28.42 -3.54 -9.07
CA LYS A 63 28.87 -3.60 -10.46
C LYS A 63 30.35 -3.97 -10.57
N ALA A 64 31.10 -3.91 -9.48
CA ALA A 64 32.47 -4.39 -9.41
C ALA A 64 32.51 -5.94 -9.51
N PRO A 65 33.41 -6.51 -10.31
CA PRO A 65 33.49 -7.96 -10.51
C PRO A 65 33.85 -8.67 -9.20
N VAL A 66 33.04 -9.67 -8.83
CA VAL A 66 33.28 -10.57 -7.69
C VAL A 66 33.81 -11.91 -8.22
N PRO A 67 34.82 -12.54 -7.59
CA PRO A 67 35.30 -13.86 -8.04
C PRO A 67 34.17 -14.90 -7.92
N THR A 68 33.82 -15.53 -9.05
CA THR A 68 32.70 -16.48 -9.15
C THR A 68 33.18 -17.93 -8.90
N PRO A 69 32.53 -18.70 -8.01
CA PRO A 69 32.69 -20.15 -7.95
C PRO A 69 31.77 -20.87 -8.95
N THR A 70 32.34 -21.82 -9.70
CA THR A 70 31.71 -22.60 -10.78
C THR A 70 30.75 -23.68 -10.24
N SER A 71 29.54 -23.80 -10.81
CA SER A 71 28.61 -24.92 -10.58
C SER A 71 27.95 -25.41 -11.88
N THR A 72 27.78 -26.73 -11.98
CA THR A 72 27.35 -27.52 -13.15
C THR A 72 25.88 -27.91 -13.04
N ALA A 73 25.09 -27.78 -14.13
CA ALA A 73 23.66 -28.09 -14.18
C ALA A 73 23.34 -29.52 -14.65
N LEU A 74 22.19 -30.08 -14.20
CA LEU A 74 21.60 -31.38 -14.57
C LEU A 74 20.24 -31.19 -15.29
N PRO A 75 19.86 -31.99 -16.30
CA PRO A 75 18.66 -31.76 -17.10
C PRO A 75 17.39 -32.49 -16.61
N THR A 76 16.23 -31.96 -17.01
CA THR A 76 14.85 -32.39 -16.73
C THR A 76 14.30 -33.38 -17.77
N PRO A 77 13.43 -34.35 -17.43
CA PRO A 77 12.73 -35.18 -18.42
C PRO A 77 11.28 -34.74 -18.73
N MET A 78 10.85 -35.16 -19.91
CA MET A 78 9.68 -34.81 -20.72
C MET A 78 8.45 -35.69 -20.42
N ALA A 79 7.23 -35.12 -20.45
CA ALA A 79 5.97 -35.84 -20.23
C ALA A 79 5.30 -36.29 -21.55
N THR A 80 4.70 -37.50 -21.55
CA THR A 80 3.99 -38.12 -22.68
C THR A 80 2.49 -38.19 -22.38
N GLY A 81 1.65 -37.74 -23.31
CA GLY A 81 0.18 -37.78 -23.21
C GLY A 81 -0.43 -39.11 -23.67
N THR A 82 -1.56 -39.48 -23.08
CA THR A 82 -2.39 -40.64 -23.49
C THR A 82 -3.86 -40.21 -23.57
N GLN A 83 -4.50 -40.48 -24.71
CA GLN A 83 -5.93 -40.20 -24.97
C GLN A 83 -6.79 -41.42 -24.62
N THR A 84 -7.99 -41.19 -24.08
CA THR A 84 -8.99 -42.23 -23.73
C THR A 84 -10.25 -42.02 -24.58
N PRO A 85 -10.94 -43.08 -25.07
CA PRO A 85 -12.07 -42.93 -25.99
C PRO A 85 -13.38 -42.55 -25.30
N VAL A 86 -14.19 -41.77 -26.01
CA VAL A 86 -15.52 -41.28 -25.63
C VAL A 86 -16.58 -42.33 -26.01
N ILE A 87 -17.42 -42.73 -25.04
CA ILE A 87 -18.63 -43.53 -25.26
C ILE A 87 -19.86 -42.63 -25.18
N THR A 88 -20.70 -42.71 -26.22
CA THR A 88 -21.95 -41.95 -26.37
C THR A 88 -23.12 -42.68 -25.70
N PRO A 89 -23.85 -42.07 -24.74
CA PRO A 89 -25.07 -42.68 -24.20
C PRO A 89 -26.29 -42.39 -25.10
N THR A 90 -27.16 -43.39 -25.18
CA THR A 90 -28.46 -43.35 -25.88
C THR A 90 -29.51 -42.68 -25.00
N VAL A 91 -30.15 -41.62 -25.52
CA VAL A 91 -31.20 -40.86 -24.81
C VAL A 91 -32.55 -41.57 -24.92
N THR A 92 -33.13 -41.89 -23.76
CA THR A 92 -34.53 -42.32 -23.60
C THR A 92 -35.36 -41.09 -23.20
N PRO A 93 -36.49 -40.78 -23.87
CA PRO A 93 -37.28 -39.60 -23.52
C PRO A 93 -38.05 -39.85 -22.22
N SER A 94 -37.66 -39.13 -21.16
CA SER A 94 -38.39 -39.05 -19.90
C SER A 94 -39.41 -37.92 -19.92
N LEU A 95 -40.58 -38.16 -19.34
CA LEU A 95 -41.64 -37.17 -19.12
C LEU A 95 -41.10 -35.99 -18.28
N VAL A 96 -41.16 -34.79 -18.84
CA VAL A 96 -40.69 -33.56 -18.20
C VAL A 96 -41.76 -33.03 -17.26
N THR A 97 -41.59 -33.27 -15.97
CA THR A 97 -42.33 -32.55 -14.93
C THR A 97 -41.76 -31.14 -14.86
N VAL A 98 -42.56 -30.13 -15.21
CA VAL A 98 -42.17 -28.72 -15.12
C VAL A 98 -42.24 -28.31 -13.64
N THR A 99 -41.16 -28.52 -12.90
CA THR A 99 -41.00 -27.95 -11.57
C THR A 99 -40.78 -26.44 -11.74
N PRO A 100 -41.54 -25.55 -11.09
CA PRO A 100 -41.21 -24.13 -11.09
C PRO A 100 -39.82 -23.96 -10.49
N PHE A 101 -38.87 -23.45 -11.28
CA PHE A 101 -37.60 -22.96 -10.77
C PHE A 101 -37.91 -21.70 -9.97
N ILE A 102 -38.05 -21.85 -8.65
CA ILE A 102 -37.87 -20.71 -7.76
C ILE A 102 -36.37 -20.46 -7.80
N THR A 103 -35.93 -19.53 -8.65
CA THR A 103 -34.58 -18.98 -8.56
C THR A 103 -34.46 -18.44 -7.14
N PRO A 104 -33.57 -18.96 -6.28
CA PRO A 104 -33.35 -18.35 -4.99
C PRO A 104 -32.98 -16.91 -5.29
N THR A 105 -33.83 -15.98 -4.86
CA THR A 105 -33.53 -14.56 -4.99
C THR A 105 -32.35 -14.36 -4.05
N SER A 106 -31.15 -14.38 -4.61
CA SER A 106 -29.92 -14.01 -3.90
C SER A 106 -30.20 -12.63 -3.34
N THR A 107 -30.45 -12.54 -2.04
CA THR A 107 -30.61 -11.25 -1.38
C THR A 107 -29.32 -10.48 -1.64
N PRO A 108 -29.35 -9.35 -2.35
CA PRO A 108 -28.13 -8.62 -2.67
C PRO A 108 -27.43 -8.24 -1.36
N PHE A 109 -26.16 -8.63 -1.28
CA PHE A 109 -25.32 -8.44 -0.10
C PHE A 109 -25.29 -6.97 0.34
N PHE A 110 -24.93 -6.07 -0.57
CA PHE A 110 -25.22 -4.64 -0.49
C PHE A 110 -26.10 -4.29 -1.69
N ILE A 111 -27.18 -3.53 -1.47
CA ILE A 111 -28.13 -3.22 -2.55
C ILE A 111 -27.53 -2.32 -3.65
N ASP A 112 -26.43 -1.64 -3.34
CA ASP A 112 -25.73 -0.68 -4.21
C ASP A 112 -24.38 -1.21 -4.72
N VAL A 113 -24.09 -2.50 -4.51
CA VAL A 113 -22.91 -3.18 -5.04
C VAL A 113 -23.37 -4.42 -5.83
N PRO A 114 -23.74 -4.28 -7.11
CA PRO A 114 -24.16 -5.41 -7.92
C PRO A 114 -23.00 -6.39 -8.17
N GLU A 115 -23.30 -7.67 -8.43
CA GLU A 115 -22.28 -8.73 -8.63
C GLU A 115 -21.29 -8.45 -9.78
N HIS A 116 -21.69 -7.63 -10.74
CA HIS A 116 -20.85 -7.21 -11.87
C HIS A 116 -20.08 -5.91 -11.59
N TYR A 117 -20.18 -5.33 -10.40
CA TYR A 117 -19.38 -4.17 -10.03
C TYR A 117 -17.92 -4.59 -9.86
N TRP A 118 -16.98 -3.84 -10.46
CA TRP A 118 -15.56 -4.17 -10.44
C TRP A 118 -14.99 -4.47 -9.06
N ALA A 119 -15.48 -3.76 -8.04
CA ALA A 119 -15.03 -3.90 -6.66
C ALA A 119 -15.85 -4.90 -5.82
N TYR A 120 -16.82 -5.60 -6.43
CA TYR A 120 -17.76 -6.48 -5.73
C TYR A 120 -17.04 -7.51 -4.86
N ALA A 121 -16.07 -8.24 -5.43
CA ALA A 121 -15.34 -9.29 -4.71
C ALA A 121 -14.59 -8.74 -3.49
N TYR A 122 -13.86 -7.64 -3.64
CA TYR A 122 -13.12 -7.01 -2.55
C TYR A 122 -14.04 -6.53 -1.43
N ILE A 123 -15.12 -5.82 -1.77
CA ILE A 123 -16.08 -5.30 -0.79
C ILE A 123 -16.76 -6.47 -0.05
N LYS A 124 -17.16 -7.51 -0.77
CA LYS A 124 -17.77 -8.70 -0.19
C LYS A 124 -16.81 -9.44 0.73
N ASN A 125 -15.58 -9.70 0.29
CA ASN A 125 -14.58 -10.39 1.11
C ASN A 125 -14.27 -9.60 2.39
N LEU A 126 -14.11 -8.27 2.30
CA LEU A 126 -13.91 -7.44 3.48
C LEU A 126 -15.09 -7.49 4.45
N TYR A 127 -16.32 -7.49 3.95
CA TYR A 127 -17.49 -7.56 4.82
C TYR A 127 -17.63 -8.92 5.48
N ASP A 128 -17.51 -10.01 4.72
CA ASP A 128 -17.61 -11.37 5.24
C ASP A 128 -16.55 -11.65 6.31
N ASN A 129 -15.42 -10.96 6.23
CA ASN A 129 -14.34 -11.04 7.21
C ASN A 129 -14.36 -9.91 8.26
N GLY A 130 -15.43 -9.10 8.34
CA GLY A 130 -15.64 -8.12 9.41
C GLY A 130 -14.92 -6.78 9.26
N TYR A 131 -14.14 -6.57 8.19
CA TYR A 131 -13.37 -5.35 7.98
C TYR A 131 -14.26 -4.14 7.65
N VAL A 132 -15.38 -4.35 6.96
CA VAL A 132 -16.32 -3.27 6.58
C VAL A 132 -17.76 -3.62 6.96
N LYS A 133 -18.58 -2.59 7.22
CA LYS A 133 -20.01 -2.76 7.57
C LYS A 133 -20.98 -2.05 6.62
N GLY A 134 -20.47 -1.18 5.75
CA GLY A 134 -21.28 -0.32 4.89
C GLY A 134 -21.56 1.07 5.46
N CYS A 135 -22.31 1.87 4.70
CA CYS A 135 -22.74 3.23 5.04
C CYS A 135 -24.18 3.32 5.55
N SER A 136 -25.01 2.30 5.28
CA SER A 136 -26.39 2.17 5.76
C SER A 136 -26.66 0.72 6.11
N THR A 137 -27.48 0.48 7.14
CA THR A 137 -27.90 -0.87 7.57
C THR A 137 -29.28 -1.25 7.06
N GLU A 138 -30.17 -0.28 6.78
CA GLU A 138 -31.54 -0.53 6.31
C GLU A 138 -31.99 0.55 5.31
N PRO A 139 -31.91 0.30 3.99
CA PRO A 139 -31.35 -0.89 3.37
C PRO A 139 -29.83 -0.97 3.56
N LEU A 140 -29.28 -2.19 3.54
CA LEU A 140 -27.85 -2.43 3.64
C LEU A 140 -27.12 -1.89 2.39
N GLN A 141 -26.28 -0.87 2.56
CA GLN A 141 -25.54 -0.20 1.48
C GLN A 141 -24.05 -0.02 1.82
N TYR A 142 -23.19 0.00 0.80
CA TYR A 142 -21.76 0.25 0.95
C TYR A 142 -21.32 1.68 0.62
N CYS A 143 -22.06 2.35 -0.28
CA CYS A 143 -21.73 3.65 -0.89
C CYS A 143 -20.39 3.63 -1.63
N PRO A 144 -20.18 2.75 -2.64
CA PRO A 144 -18.86 2.51 -3.22
C PRO A 144 -18.23 3.72 -3.91
N LYS A 145 -19.06 4.63 -4.45
CA LYS A 145 -18.61 5.79 -5.23
C LYS A 145 -18.36 7.05 -4.39
N ASP A 146 -18.69 7.00 -3.11
CA ASP A 146 -18.45 8.15 -2.23
C ASP A 146 -16.95 8.28 -1.96
N GLY A 147 -16.46 9.51 -1.96
CA GLY A 147 -15.09 9.79 -1.52
C GLY A 147 -14.93 9.47 -0.03
N MET A 148 -13.88 8.72 0.32
CA MET A 148 -13.67 8.22 1.68
C MET A 148 -13.25 9.36 2.62
N LYS A 149 -14.02 9.52 3.68
CA LYS A 149 -13.73 10.51 4.73
C LYS A 149 -12.61 10.01 5.65
N ARG A 150 -11.91 10.93 6.32
CA ARG A 150 -10.79 10.60 7.21
C ARG A 150 -11.24 9.80 8.44
N ASP A 151 -12.46 10.03 8.94
CA ASP A 151 -13.06 9.22 10.00
C ASP A 151 -13.26 7.76 9.56
N GLU A 152 -13.74 7.52 8.35
CA GLU A 152 -13.89 6.19 7.75
C GLU A 152 -12.53 5.51 7.53
N ALA A 153 -11.52 6.27 7.07
CA ALA A 153 -10.16 5.79 6.91
C ALA A 153 -9.54 5.29 8.23
N SER A 154 -9.86 5.96 9.35
CA SER A 154 -9.39 5.53 10.67
C SER A 154 -9.85 4.11 11.02
N VAL A 155 -11.08 3.74 10.64
CA VAL A 155 -11.59 2.37 10.84
C VAL A 155 -10.79 1.36 10.02
N PHE A 156 -10.46 1.70 8.77
CA PHE A 156 -9.71 0.81 7.87
C PHE A 156 -8.33 0.52 8.43
N VAL A 157 -7.58 1.55 8.82
CA VAL A 157 -6.24 1.40 9.38
C VAL A 157 -6.27 0.64 10.70
N VAL A 158 -7.14 1.04 11.64
CA VAL A 158 -7.22 0.39 12.95
C VAL A 158 -7.58 -1.09 12.82
N ARG A 159 -8.57 -1.46 11.97
CA ARG A 159 -8.89 -2.87 11.74
C ARG A 159 -7.80 -3.62 10.98
N GLY A 160 -7.09 -2.94 10.07
CA GLY A 160 -5.96 -3.53 9.37
C GLY A 160 -4.81 -3.88 10.32
N VAL A 161 -4.57 -3.06 11.34
CA VAL A 161 -3.52 -3.27 12.35
C VAL A 161 -3.95 -4.24 13.45
N GLU A 162 -5.13 -4.03 14.04
CA GLU A 162 -5.59 -4.74 15.25
C GLU A 162 -6.43 -5.99 14.92
N GLY A 163 -6.89 -6.12 13.68
CA GLY A 163 -7.78 -7.18 13.22
C GLY A 163 -9.22 -6.71 13.01
N ALA A 164 -9.96 -7.43 12.16
CA ALA A 164 -11.28 -7.02 11.67
C ALA A 164 -12.33 -6.80 12.78
N GLU A 165 -12.35 -7.68 13.78
CA GLU A 165 -13.32 -7.65 14.88
C GLU A 165 -12.91 -6.71 16.01
N TYR A 166 -11.74 -6.04 15.91
CA TYR A 166 -11.31 -5.11 16.93
C TYR A 166 -12.26 -3.91 16.99
N ILE A 167 -12.68 -3.55 18.20
CA ILE A 167 -13.48 -2.36 18.48
C ILE A 167 -12.75 -1.61 19.60
N PRO A 168 -12.22 -0.40 19.34
CA PRO A 168 -11.58 0.39 20.39
C PRO A 168 -12.56 0.73 21.52
N PRO A 169 -12.10 0.85 22.78
CA PRO A 169 -12.91 1.38 23.86
C PRO A 169 -13.29 2.84 23.61
N GLU A 170 -14.41 3.28 24.18
CA GLU A 170 -14.78 4.70 24.14
C GLU A 170 -13.77 5.52 24.97
N PRO A 171 -13.20 6.61 24.41
CA PRO A 171 -12.21 7.41 25.12
C PRO A 171 -12.87 8.28 26.20
N THR A 172 -12.10 8.59 27.25
CA THR A 172 -12.53 9.50 28.32
C THR A 172 -12.06 10.94 28.12
N GLU A 173 -11.14 11.16 27.19
CA GLU A 173 -10.52 12.45 26.90
C GLU A 173 -10.48 12.70 25.40
N GLN A 174 -10.54 13.97 25.03
CA GLN A 174 -10.53 14.41 23.64
C GLN A 174 -9.09 14.64 23.16
N VAL A 175 -8.68 13.96 22.09
CA VAL A 175 -7.32 14.02 21.54
C VAL A 175 -7.12 15.07 20.43
N PHE A 176 -8.20 15.43 19.72
CA PHE A 176 -8.24 16.45 18.68
C PHE A 176 -9.41 17.40 18.96
N ALA A 177 -9.22 18.71 18.76
CA ALA A 177 -10.19 19.74 19.11
C ALA A 177 -11.53 19.64 18.33
N ASP A 178 -11.53 18.99 17.18
CA ASP A 178 -12.69 18.75 16.31
C ASP A 178 -13.26 17.33 16.38
N VAL A 179 -12.82 16.51 17.35
CA VAL A 179 -13.29 15.14 17.56
C VAL A 179 -13.91 15.00 18.95
N TYR A 180 -15.21 15.31 19.05
CA TYR A 180 -15.94 15.31 20.32
C TYR A 180 -16.22 13.90 20.87
N LEU A 181 -16.20 13.75 22.19
CA LEU A 181 -16.57 12.49 22.85
C LEU A 181 -18.00 12.04 22.52
N GLY A 182 -18.23 10.72 22.49
CA GLY A 182 -19.54 10.13 22.21
C GLY A 182 -19.96 10.13 20.74
N VAL A 183 -19.12 10.64 19.83
CA VAL A 183 -19.31 10.49 18.38
C VAL A 183 -18.72 9.14 17.93
N TRP A 184 -19.38 8.47 16.97
CA TRP A 184 -19.07 7.09 16.59
C TRP A 184 -17.61 6.85 16.16
N HIS A 185 -16.98 7.85 15.55
CA HIS A 185 -15.62 7.80 15.02
C HIS A 185 -14.55 8.12 16.07
N THR A 186 -14.93 8.75 17.18
CA THR A 186 -13.98 9.27 18.18
C THR A 186 -13.06 8.19 18.71
N LYS A 187 -13.60 7.01 19.07
CA LYS A 187 -12.79 5.87 19.51
C LYS A 187 -11.78 5.36 18.48
N TRP A 188 -12.12 5.43 17.20
CA TRP A 188 -11.27 4.96 16.12
C TRP A 188 -10.14 5.94 15.86
N ILE A 189 -10.46 7.24 15.86
CA ILE A 189 -9.49 8.32 15.71
C ILE A 189 -8.54 8.36 16.90
N THR A 190 -9.04 8.21 18.14
CA THR A 190 -8.19 8.11 19.33
C THR A 190 -7.23 6.95 19.22
N LYS A 191 -7.71 5.75 18.85
CA LYS A 191 -6.82 4.59 18.67
C LYS A 191 -5.80 4.78 17.55
N LEU A 192 -6.18 5.46 16.47
CA LEU A 192 -5.28 5.79 15.37
C LEU A 192 -4.14 6.71 15.84
N GLU A 193 -4.45 7.69 16.70
CA GLU A 193 -3.47 8.60 17.32
C GLU A 193 -2.58 7.88 18.33
N GLU A 194 -3.15 7.07 19.22
CA GLU A 194 -2.40 6.24 20.18
C GLU A 194 -1.40 5.30 19.49
N GLY A 195 -1.75 4.81 18.30
CA GLY A 195 -0.89 3.97 17.46
C GLY A 195 0.17 4.74 16.65
N GLY A 196 0.19 6.08 16.72
CA GLY A 196 1.13 6.92 15.97
C GLY A 196 0.84 6.97 14.46
N TYR A 197 -0.36 6.63 14.02
CA TYR A 197 -0.71 6.57 12.60
C TYR A 197 -1.19 7.91 12.04
N THR A 198 -1.46 8.91 12.89
CA THR A 198 -1.90 10.24 12.46
C THR A 198 -1.41 11.34 13.42
N ASP A 199 -1.00 12.46 12.85
CA ASP A 199 -0.76 13.72 13.59
C ASP A 199 -1.94 14.70 13.47
N GLY A 200 -3.01 14.28 12.77
CA GLY A 200 -4.15 15.14 12.42
C GLY A 200 -4.04 15.74 11.01
N CYS A 201 -4.76 16.83 10.79
CA CYS A 201 -4.78 17.62 9.55
C CYS A 201 -4.15 19.01 9.73
N GLY A 202 -3.85 19.42 10.97
CA GLY A 202 -3.29 20.72 11.28
C GLY A 202 -3.59 21.16 12.71
N VAL A 203 -3.36 22.44 12.99
CA VAL A 203 -3.69 23.09 14.27
C VAL A 203 -4.66 24.24 14.05
N ASN A 204 -5.58 24.45 14.99
CA ASN A 204 -6.50 25.59 14.98
C ASN A 204 -5.81 26.88 15.48
N ASP A 205 -6.53 28.01 15.48
CA ASP A 205 -6.01 29.32 15.92
C ASP A 205 -5.56 29.35 17.39
N LEU A 206 -5.95 28.36 18.20
CA LEU A 206 -5.57 28.20 19.60
C LEU A 206 -4.35 27.27 19.77
N GLY A 207 -3.79 26.74 18.67
CA GLY A 207 -2.66 25.81 18.68
C GLY A 207 -3.06 24.36 19.00
N GLU A 208 -4.35 24.03 18.99
CA GLU A 208 -4.83 22.68 19.26
C GLU A 208 -4.90 21.86 17.96
N ARG A 209 -4.54 20.57 18.02
CA ARG A 209 -4.56 19.69 16.83
C ARG A 209 -6.00 19.38 16.40
N ASN A 210 -6.23 19.39 15.09
CA ASN A 210 -7.47 18.92 14.45
C ASN A 210 -7.22 17.62 13.69
N PHE A 211 -8.24 16.77 13.58
CA PHE A 211 -8.22 15.57 12.75
C PHE A 211 -8.88 15.74 11.39
N CYS A 212 -9.83 16.67 11.27
CA CYS A 212 -10.69 16.91 10.11
C CYS A 212 -11.50 15.66 9.71
N PRO A 213 -12.34 15.09 10.61
CA PRO A 213 -12.96 13.77 10.41
C PRO A 213 -13.80 13.67 9.13
N TYR A 214 -14.46 14.75 8.74
CA TYR A 214 -15.37 14.77 7.59
C TYR A 214 -14.72 15.16 6.27
N GLU A 215 -13.44 15.52 6.28
CA GLU A 215 -12.70 15.79 5.05
C GLU A 215 -12.38 14.49 4.34
N LYS A 216 -12.39 14.55 3.01
CA LYS A 216 -11.94 13.45 2.15
C LYS A 216 -10.43 13.58 1.95
N HIS A 217 -9.77 12.45 1.71
CA HIS A 217 -8.34 12.41 1.44
C HIS A 217 -8.06 11.84 0.05
N THR A 218 -6.88 12.14 -0.47
CA THR A 218 -6.48 11.76 -1.83
C THR A 218 -6.01 10.31 -1.91
N ARG A 219 -5.94 9.78 -3.14
CA ARG A 219 -5.36 8.46 -3.41
C ARG A 219 -3.91 8.38 -2.95
N ALA A 220 -3.11 9.44 -3.10
CA ALA A 220 -1.75 9.49 -2.58
C ALA A 220 -1.73 9.39 -1.04
N GLU A 221 -2.58 10.13 -0.34
CA GLU A 221 -2.67 10.08 1.13
C GLU A 221 -3.07 8.69 1.63
N ALA A 222 -3.97 8.01 0.92
CA ALA A 222 -4.36 6.64 1.25
C ALA A 222 -3.15 5.68 1.24
N THR A 223 -2.21 5.84 0.30
CA THR A 223 -1.00 4.99 0.26
C THR A 223 -0.14 5.12 1.52
N VAL A 224 -0.10 6.30 2.14
CA VAL A 224 0.61 6.52 3.41
C VAL A 224 0.00 5.68 4.51
N PHE A 225 -1.33 5.75 4.64
CA PHE A 225 -2.07 5.01 5.67
C PHE A 225 -1.91 3.49 5.50
N PHE A 226 -2.08 2.95 4.29
CA PHE A 226 -1.95 1.50 4.06
C PHE A 226 -0.50 1.00 4.18
N LEU A 227 0.50 1.77 3.76
CA LEU A 227 1.90 1.38 3.97
C LEU A 227 2.27 1.38 5.45
N ARG A 228 1.84 2.38 6.21
CA ARG A 228 2.06 2.41 7.67
C ARG A 228 1.29 1.30 8.38
N MET A 229 0.07 1.01 7.95
CA MET A 229 -0.71 -0.13 8.43
C MET A 229 0.08 -1.45 8.27
N LEU A 230 0.74 -1.66 7.11
CA LEU A 230 1.52 -2.87 6.82
C LEU A 230 2.89 -2.93 7.51
N TYR A 231 3.58 -1.80 7.64
CA TYR A 231 4.99 -1.77 8.01
C TYR A 231 5.30 -1.01 9.32
N GLY A 232 4.27 -0.48 9.98
CA GLY A 232 4.36 0.29 11.22
C GLY A 232 4.25 1.82 11.02
N PRO A 233 3.91 2.57 12.08
CA PRO A 233 3.65 4.01 12.02
C PRO A 233 4.88 4.82 11.56
N ASP A 234 6.08 4.37 11.91
CA ASP A 234 7.35 5.03 11.55
C ASP A 234 7.86 4.66 10.15
N TYR A 235 7.12 3.86 9.38
CA TYR A 235 7.55 3.46 8.05
C TYR A 235 7.72 4.69 7.15
N LEU A 236 8.90 4.76 6.51
CA LEU A 236 9.24 5.76 5.51
C LEU A 236 9.78 5.04 4.27
N PRO A 237 9.07 5.07 3.13
CA PRO A 237 9.54 4.39 1.94
C PRO A 237 10.85 5.02 1.42
N PRO A 238 11.75 4.22 0.82
CA PRO A 238 12.91 4.76 0.12
C PRO A 238 12.47 5.62 -1.08
N LEU A 239 13.38 6.45 -1.58
CA LEU A 239 13.14 7.10 -2.86
C LEU A 239 12.95 6.06 -3.98
N PRO A 240 12.07 6.32 -4.96
CA PRO A 240 11.88 5.43 -6.10
C PRO A 240 13.19 5.18 -6.85
N ASN A 241 13.39 3.95 -7.34
CA ASN A 241 14.49 3.68 -8.25
C ASN A 241 14.26 4.40 -9.58
N VAL A 242 15.23 5.23 -10.01
CA VAL A 242 15.16 5.96 -11.29
C VAL A 242 15.11 5.06 -12.52
N ASP A 243 15.62 3.84 -12.40
CA ASP A 243 15.64 2.83 -13.46
C ASP A 243 14.49 1.80 -13.33
N ARG A 244 13.41 2.12 -12.57
CA ARG A 244 12.28 1.20 -12.34
C ARG A 244 11.58 0.84 -13.66
N ALA A 245 11.18 -0.43 -13.80
CA ALA A 245 10.61 -0.96 -15.03
C ALA A 245 9.20 -0.43 -15.35
N PHE A 246 8.42 -0.09 -14.32
CA PHE A 246 7.05 0.41 -14.44
C PHE A 246 6.95 1.80 -13.84
N THR A 247 6.28 2.74 -14.50
CA THR A 247 6.03 4.10 -13.98
C THR A 247 4.61 4.52 -14.32
N TYR A 248 3.97 5.30 -13.46
CA TYR A 248 2.73 6.00 -13.83
C TYR A 248 3.05 7.28 -14.59
N ASP A 249 2.22 7.65 -15.55
CA ASP A 249 2.45 8.82 -16.41
C ASP A 249 2.30 10.14 -15.62
N ASP A 250 1.55 10.13 -14.52
CA ASP A 250 1.27 11.27 -13.64
C ASP A 250 2.01 11.22 -12.30
N VAL A 251 2.96 10.30 -12.12
CA VAL A 251 3.77 10.20 -10.91
C VAL A 251 5.26 10.27 -11.26
N PRO A 252 5.88 11.45 -11.14
CA PRO A 252 7.28 11.61 -11.51
C PRO A 252 8.17 10.78 -10.58
N VAL A 253 9.12 10.06 -11.17
CA VAL A 253 10.11 9.25 -10.43
C VAL A 253 11.19 10.15 -9.78
N ILE A 254 11.50 11.28 -10.43
CA ILE A 254 12.49 12.27 -9.99
C ILE A 254 11.76 13.58 -9.73
N GLY A 255 11.96 14.15 -8.53
CA GLY A 255 11.44 15.47 -8.17
C GLY A 255 11.18 15.59 -6.67
N ASP A 256 10.74 16.78 -6.27
CA ASP A 256 10.51 17.15 -4.86
C ASP A 256 9.07 16.92 -4.39
N LEU A 257 8.25 16.24 -5.20
CA LEU A 257 6.90 15.86 -4.78
C LEU A 257 6.97 14.86 -3.63
N TRP A 258 6.06 14.99 -2.67
CA TRP A 258 6.08 14.18 -1.44
C TRP A 258 5.61 12.74 -1.67
N TYR A 259 4.70 12.52 -2.61
CA TYR A 259 3.97 11.27 -2.81
C TYR A 259 4.64 10.19 -3.67
N PRO A 260 5.56 10.46 -4.63
CA PRO A 260 6.08 9.40 -5.50
C PRO A 260 6.68 8.21 -4.75
N LYS A 261 7.44 8.46 -3.67
CA LYS A 261 7.97 7.40 -2.82
C LYS A 261 6.89 6.50 -2.20
N TRP A 262 5.74 7.08 -1.84
CA TRP A 262 4.62 6.36 -1.25
C TRP A 262 3.83 5.59 -2.30
N VAL A 263 3.50 6.23 -3.42
CA VAL A 263 2.79 5.59 -4.53
C VAL A 263 3.56 4.38 -5.04
N TYR A 264 4.86 4.55 -5.25
CA TYR A 264 5.69 3.48 -5.79
C TYR A 264 5.98 2.37 -4.77
N ALA A 265 6.14 2.69 -3.49
CA ALA A 265 6.19 1.65 -2.46
C ALA A 265 4.86 0.88 -2.33
N ALA A 266 3.72 1.55 -2.51
CA ALA A 266 2.41 0.92 -2.50
C ALA A 266 2.19 0.01 -3.72
N TYR A 267 2.69 0.41 -4.89
CA TYR A 267 2.77 -0.44 -6.07
C TYR A 267 3.64 -1.67 -5.83
N ASP A 268 4.85 -1.47 -5.29
CA ASP A 268 5.78 -2.58 -5.02
C ASP A 268 5.25 -3.53 -3.92
N ALA A 269 4.42 -3.03 -3.00
CA ALA A 269 3.68 -3.82 -2.01
C ALA A 269 2.43 -4.53 -2.58
N GLY A 270 2.07 -4.26 -3.84
CA GLY A 270 1.05 -5.00 -4.59
C GLY A 270 -0.40 -4.64 -4.29
N PHE A 271 -0.66 -3.59 -3.51
CA PHE A 271 -2.02 -3.29 -3.06
C PHE A 271 -2.77 -2.19 -3.84
N VAL A 272 -2.14 -1.52 -4.81
CA VAL A 272 -2.79 -0.41 -5.55
C VAL A 272 -3.20 -0.73 -6.99
N GLU A 273 -2.57 -1.72 -7.63
CA GLU A 273 -2.73 -1.98 -9.07
C GLU A 273 -4.17 -2.35 -9.46
N GLY A 274 -4.84 -1.56 -10.28
CA GLY A 274 -6.24 -1.83 -10.66
C GLY A 274 -7.27 -1.60 -9.55
N CYS A 275 -6.88 -0.94 -8.45
CA CYS A 275 -7.81 -0.43 -7.46
C CYS A 275 -8.33 0.96 -7.87
N GLU A 276 -9.10 0.98 -8.95
CA GLU A 276 -9.73 2.15 -9.56
C GLU A 276 -10.98 1.75 -10.35
N ASP A 277 -11.86 2.71 -10.59
CA ASP A 277 -13.05 2.49 -11.43
C ASP A 277 -12.69 1.97 -12.83
N GLU A 278 -13.54 1.08 -13.39
CA GLU A 278 -13.27 0.42 -14.69
C GLU A 278 -12.93 1.38 -15.83
N ALA A 279 -13.52 2.59 -15.82
CA ALA A 279 -13.25 3.60 -16.84
C ALA A 279 -11.82 4.17 -16.79
N ASN A 280 -11.16 4.06 -15.65
CA ASN A 280 -9.81 4.53 -15.38
C ASN A 280 -8.78 3.41 -15.50
N GLN A 281 -9.21 2.14 -15.52
CA GLN A 281 -8.30 1.00 -15.60
C GLN A 281 -7.56 0.96 -16.94
N GLY A 282 -6.25 0.82 -16.87
CA GLY A 282 -5.40 0.57 -18.05
C GLY A 282 -4.85 1.82 -18.75
N ASP A 283 -5.07 3.03 -18.22
CA ASP A 283 -4.53 4.27 -18.77
C ASP A 283 -3.21 4.74 -18.14
N ASN A 284 -2.61 3.89 -17.28
CA ASN A 284 -1.32 4.12 -16.64
C ASN A 284 -1.23 5.40 -15.77
N LEU A 285 -2.37 5.88 -15.25
CA LEU A 285 -2.41 7.01 -14.32
C LEU A 285 -2.70 6.52 -12.89
N PHE A 286 -2.00 7.06 -11.91
CA PHE A 286 -2.26 6.78 -10.51
C PHE A 286 -3.34 7.68 -9.92
N ARG A 287 -3.45 8.92 -10.42
CA ARG A 287 -4.34 10.00 -9.95
C ARG A 287 -4.06 10.41 -8.51
N PRO A 288 -2.83 10.85 -8.17
CA PRO A 288 -2.39 11.04 -6.79
C PRO A 288 -3.23 12.05 -6.01
N GLU A 289 -3.71 13.10 -6.68
CA GLU A 289 -4.46 14.20 -6.07
C GLU A 289 -5.99 14.01 -6.14
N GLU A 290 -6.47 12.97 -6.82
CA GLU A 290 -7.90 12.67 -6.84
C GLU A 290 -8.34 12.06 -5.50
N MET A 291 -9.57 12.35 -5.10
CA MET A 291 -10.16 11.81 -3.88
C MET A 291 -10.36 10.32 -4.02
N ILE A 292 -9.87 9.53 -3.06
CA ILE A 292 -10.07 8.08 -3.09
C ILE A 292 -11.53 7.74 -2.83
N THR A 293 -12.12 6.85 -3.63
CA THR A 293 -13.47 6.34 -3.37
C THR A 293 -13.45 5.21 -2.33
N ARG A 294 -14.60 4.95 -1.70
CA ARG A 294 -14.75 3.82 -0.78
C ARG A 294 -14.52 2.46 -1.45
N ALA A 295 -14.80 2.33 -2.75
CA ALA A 295 -14.51 1.13 -3.53
C ALA A 295 -13.01 0.94 -3.76
N GLU A 296 -12.30 2.01 -4.11
CA GLU A 296 -10.84 2.02 -4.28
C GLU A 296 -10.12 1.67 -2.98
N ALA A 297 -10.52 2.30 -1.88
CA ALA A 297 -9.99 2.00 -0.56
C ALA A 297 -10.28 0.55 -0.13
N ALA A 298 -11.45 -0.01 -0.46
CA ALA A 298 -11.75 -1.41 -0.21
C ALA A 298 -10.85 -2.34 -1.01
N CYS A 299 -10.63 -2.07 -2.29
CA CYS A 299 -9.69 -2.86 -3.10
C CYS A 299 -8.28 -2.83 -2.49
N MET A 300 -7.80 -1.64 -2.09
CA MET A 300 -6.48 -1.49 -1.47
C MET A 300 -6.38 -2.22 -0.13
N LEU A 301 -7.37 -2.08 0.74
CA LEU A 301 -7.40 -2.78 2.02
C LEU A 301 -7.45 -4.30 1.83
N ALA A 302 -8.35 -4.79 0.96
CA ALA A 302 -8.51 -6.22 0.69
C ALA A 302 -7.19 -6.85 0.27
N ARG A 303 -6.45 -6.20 -0.64
CA ARG A 303 -5.12 -6.66 -1.06
C ARG A 303 -4.10 -6.61 0.07
N ALA A 304 -4.07 -5.51 0.82
CA ALA A 304 -3.14 -5.34 1.93
C ALA A 304 -3.34 -6.42 3.02
N VAL A 305 -4.58 -6.84 3.27
CA VAL A 305 -4.90 -7.91 4.25
C VAL A 305 -5.01 -9.31 3.64
N GLY A 306 -4.74 -9.49 2.35
CA GLY A 306 -4.73 -10.80 1.68
C GLY A 306 -6.10 -11.40 1.37
N LEU A 307 -7.14 -10.57 1.19
CA LEU A 307 -8.54 -10.95 0.91
C LEU A 307 -8.95 -10.68 -0.55
N ASN A 308 -8.14 -11.17 -1.50
CA ASN A 308 -8.36 -11.02 -2.95
C ASN A 308 -9.52 -11.87 -3.49
#